data_AF-A0A7Y9FR79-F1
#
_entry.id   AF-A0A7Y9FR79-F1
#
_cell.length_a   1.000
_cell.length_b   1.000
_cell.length_c   1.000
_cell.angle_alpha   90.00
_cell.angle_beta   90.00
_cell.angle_gamma   90.00
#
_symmetry.space_group_name_H-M   'P 1'
#
loop_
_entity.id
_entity.type
_entity.pdbx_description
1 polymer ?
#
loop_
_entity_poly.entity_id
_entity_poly.type
_entity_poly.pdbx_seq_one_letter_code
_entity_poly.pdbx_strand_id
1 'polypeptide(L)' 'MSDPSTPIDYDHLAQAELDLAARAPSRDRRRAHLDQAAIFATLGERQRADRARAEQPVA' A
#
# COMPACT_ATOMS: atom_id res chain seq x y z
N MET A 1 21.55 -3.42 -0.18
CA MET A 1 20.88 -4.15 0.90
C MET A 1 19.86 -3.19 1.50
N SER A 2 18.56 -3.50 1.42
CA SER A 2 17.53 -2.66 2.03
C SER A 2 17.56 -2.86 3.53
N ASP A 3 17.69 -1.78 4.30
CA ASP A 3 17.61 -1.81 5.76
C ASP A 3 16.20 -2.28 6.17
N PRO A 4 16.06 -3.42 6.87
CA PRO A 4 14.76 -3.95 7.31
C PRO A 4 14.02 -3.01 8.27
N SER A 5 14.67 -1.95 8.75
CA SER A 5 14.09 -0.92 9.62
C SER A 5 13.28 0.14 8.87
N THR A 6 13.37 0.18 7.54
CA THR A 6 12.62 1.16 6.74
C THR A 6 11.15 0.75 6.69
N PRO A 7 10.20 1.58 7.17
CA PRO A 7 8.78 1.27 7.05
C PRO A 7 8.42 1.02 5.58
N ILE A 8 7.64 -0.04 5.33
CA ILE A 8 7.10 -0.29 3.99
C ILE A 8 6.21 0.89 3.61
N ASP A 9 6.48 1.52 2.47
CA ASP A 9 5.66 2.58 1.90
C ASP A 9 4.55 1.96 1.05
N TYR A 10 3.45 1.60 1.72
CA TYR A 10 2.30 1.01 1.07
C TYR A 10 1.57 1.97 0.13
N ASP A 11 1.65 3.28 0.36
CA ASP A 11 1.03 4.28 -0.51
C ASP A 11 1.77 4.34 -1.86
N HIS A 12 3.12 4.30 -1.84
CA HIS A 12 3.92 4.19 -3.06
C HIS A 12 3.65 2.88 -3.82
N LEU A 13 3.54 1.75 -3.12
CA LEU A 13 3.22 0.46 -3.74
C LEU A 13 1.81 0.45 -4.35
N ALA A 14 0.82 1.04 -3.67
CA ALA A 14 -0.55 1.16 -4.20
C ALA A 14 -0.56 2.00 -5.50
N GLN A 15 0.15 3.13 -5.52
CA GLN A 15 0.24 3.96 -6.72
C GLN A 15 0.94 3.24 -7.87
N ALA A 16 2.02 2.50 -7.60
CA ALA A 16 2.71 1.72 -8.62
C ALA A 16 1.78 0.67 -9.27
N GLU A 17 0.96 -0.02 -8.48
CA GLU A 17 -0.03 -0.97 -9.00
C GLU A 17 -1.13 -0.28 -9.81
N LEU A 18 -1.58 0.92 -9.44
CA LEU A 18 -2.52 1.71 -10.25
C LEU A 18 -1.91 2.10 -11.61
N ASP A 19 -0.64 2.50 -11.64
CA ASP A 19 0.08 2.82 -12.87
C ASP A 19 0.24 1.59 -13.78
N LEU A 20 0.50 0.41 -13.19
CA LEU A 20 0.54 -0.86 -13.91
C LEU A 20 -0.85 -1.25 -14.43
N ALA A 21 -1.91 -1.08 -13.63
CA ALA A 21 -3.29 -1.34 -14.03
C ALA A 21 -3.69 -0.50 -15.24
N ALA A 22 -3.27 0.77 -15.28
CA ALA A 22 -3.54 1.69 -16.39
C ALA A 22 -2.89 1.25 -17.71
N ARG A 23 -1.74 0.57 -17.63
CA ARG A 23 -0.95 0.10 -18.78
C ARG A 23 -1.16 -1.38 -19.10
N ALA A 24 -2.00 -2.08 -18.33
CA ALA A 24 -2.13 -3.53 -18.42
C ALA A 24 -2.73 -3.97 -19.78
N PRO A 25 -2.16 -5.00 -20.42
CA PRO A 25 -2.54 -5.40 -21.78
C PRO A 25 -3.83 -6.21 -21.84
N SER A 26 -4.40 -6.62 -20.71
CA SER A 26 -5.64 -7.38 -20.64
C SER A 26 -6.49 -6.97 -19.45
N ARG A 27 -7.80 -7.24 -19.54
CA ARG A 27 -8.75 -6.98 -18.45
C ARG A 27 -8.39 -7.75 -17.19
N ASP A 28 -7.94 -9.00 -17.32
CA ASP A 28 -7.59 -9.85 -16.18
C ASP A 28 -6.34 -9.34 -15.46
N ARG A 29 -5.29 -8.93 -16.21
CA ARG A 29 -4.10 -8.31 -15.60
C ARG A 29 -4.42 -6.99 -14.94
N ARG A 30 -5.21 -6.14 -15.61
CA ARG A 30 -5.69 -4.89 -15.00
C ARG A 30 -6.44 -5.15 -13.71
N ARG A 31 -7.30 -6.19 -13.67
CA ARG A 31 -8.04 -6.54 -12.47
C ARG A 31 -7.11 -7.00 -11.34
N ALA A 32 -6.13 -7.83 -11.63
CA ALA A 32 -5.14 -8.27 -10.64
C ALA A 32 -4.36 -7.09 -10.04
N HIS A 33 -3.92 -6.13 -10.86
CA HIS A 33 -3.26 -4.92 -10.37
C HIS A 33 -4.19 -4.05 -9.50
N LEU A 34 -5.47 -3.91 -9.87
CA LEU A 34 -6.44 -3.18 -9.06
C LEU A 34 -6.73 -3.86 -7.71
N ASP A 35 -6.84 -5.20 -7.70
CA ASP A 35 -7.04 -5.96 -6.47
C ASP A 35 -5.80 -5.80 -5.56
N GLN A 36 -4.59 -5.82 -6.13
CA GLN A 36 -3.35 -5.59 -5.39
C GLN A 36 -3.21 -4.15 -4.85
N ALA A 37 -3.58 -3.15 -5.65
CA ALA A 37 -3.60 -1.75 -5.22
C ALA A 37 -4.53 -1.55 -4.01
N ALA A 38 -5.70 -2.19 -4.01
CA ALA A 38 -6.65 -2.14 -2.89
C ALA A 38 -6.08 -2.78 -1.62
N ILE A 39 -5.33 -3.88 -1.75
CA ILE A 39 -4.63 -4.51 -0.61
C ILE A 39 -3.60 -3.54 -0.03
N PHE A 40 -2.74 -2.93 -0.86
CA PHE A 40 -1.74 -1.98 -0.38
C PHE A 40 -2.36 -0.75 0.27
N ALA A 41 -3.41 -0.16 -0.32
CA ALA A 41 -4.13 0.96 0.29
C ALA A 41 -4.69 0.60 1.69
N THR A 42 -5.23 -0.62 1.85
CA THR A 42 -5.73 -1.10 3.14
C THR A 42 -4.60 -1.28 4.17
N LEU A 43 -3.45 -1.78 3.74
CA LEU A 43 -2.28 -1.94 4.62
C LEU A 43 -1.69 -0.58 5.04
N GLY A 44 -1.62 0.38 4.12
CA GLY A 44 -1.20 1.75 4.44
C GLY A 44 -2.12 2.42 5.45
N GLU A 45 -3.44 2.25 5.32
CA GLU A 45 -4.40 2.77 6.29
C GLU A 45 -4.20 2.17 7.69
N ARG A 46 -4.03 0.84 7.77
CA ARG A 46 -3.75 0.15 9.05
C ARG A 46 -2.46 0.66 9.68
N GLN A 47 -1.40 0.80 8.90
CA GLN A 47 -0.12 1.32 9.38
C GLN A 47 -0.25 2.75 9.94
N ARG A 48 -1.00 3.63 9.26
CA ARG A 48 -1.29 4.98 9.76
C ARG A 48 -2.11 4.95 11.05
N ALA A 49 -3.13 4.09 11.12
CA ALA A 49 -3.96 3.94 12.31
C ALA A 49 -3.14 3.41 13.51
N ASP A 50 -2.29 2.41 13.30
CA ASP A 50 -1.41 1.86 14.33
C ASP A 50 -0.40 2.90 14.83
N ARG A 51 0.18 3.68 13.92
CA ARG A 51 1.07 4.78 14.26
C ARG A 51 0.35 5.86 15.08
N ALA A 52 -0.84 6.29 14.65
CA ALA A 52 -1.65 7.26 15.37
C ALA A 52 -2.08 6.75 16.76
N ARG A 53 -2.26 5.44 16.93
CA ARG A 53 -2.52 4.82 18.24
C ARG A 53 -1.28 4.80 19.13
N ALA A 54 -0.10 4.51 18.57
CA ALA A 54 1.15 4.51 19.32
C ALA A 54 1.58 5.92 19.77
N GLU A 55 1.20 6.95 19.02
CA GLU A 55 1.50 8.36 19.31
C GLU A 55 0.52 8.99 20.32
N GLN A 56 -0.57 8.31 20.70
CA GLN A 56 -1.49 8.79 21.74
C GLN A 56 -0.87 8.60 23.14
N PRO A 57 -0.68 9.66 23.94
CA PRO A 57 -0.21 9.52 25.31
C PRO A 57 -1.32 8.89 26.16
N VAL A 58 -0.97 7.85 26.93
CA VAL A 58 -1.82 7.33 28.00
C VAL A 58 -2.01 8.45 29.01
N ALA A 59 -3.25 8.95 29.13
CA ALA A 59 -3.65 9.94 30.13
C ALA A 59 -3.71 9.34 31.54
#